data_AF-A0A5E4DA02-F1
#
_entry.id   AF-A0A5E4DA02-F1
#
_cell.length_a   1.000
_cell.length_b   1.000
_cell.length_c   1.000
_cell.angle_alpha   90.00
_cell.angle_beta   90.00
_cell.angle_gamma   90.00
#
_symmetry.space_group_name_H-M   'P 1'
#
loop_
_entity.id
_entity.type
_entity.pdbx_description
1 polymer ?
#
loop_
_entity_poly.entity_id
_entity_poly.type
_entity_poly.pdbx_seq_one_letter_code
_entity_poly.pdbx_strand_id
1 'polypeptide(L)'
;MEHTDRNNGCLAVLPGTHKLPLKPHDYPQWEGGVNTMYHGIQDYDQDHARVHLVMEKGDTVFFHPLLIHGSGWNQTQGFRKVISCHFASADCHYIDMKGTSQENIEKEIVETAREFFGNANTTDLKDFIMSHAQLVKGERTNF
;
A
#
# COMPACT_ATOMS: atom_id res chain seq x y z
N MET A 1 2.84 -12.53 14.84
CA MET A 1 1.75 -12.54 13.84
C MET A 1 1.02 -13.85 14.02
N GLU A 2 -0.30 -13.82 14.07
CA GLU A 2 -1.20 -14.89 14.53
C GLU A 2 -1.89 -15.59 13.35
N HIS A 3 -2.77 -16.55 13.62
CA HIS A 3 -3.66 -17.12 12.61
C HIS A 3 -4.57 -16.03 12.01
N THR A 4 -4.75 -16.02 10.70
CA THR A 4 -5.62 -15.06 10.01
C THR A 4 -6.59 -15.76 9.09
N ASP A 5 -7.86 -15.44 9.21
CA ASP A 5 -8.97 -16.03 8.44
C ASP A 5 -10.00 -14.96 8.05
N ARG A 6 -11.13 -15.39 7.49
CA ARG A 6 -12.19 -14.46 7.09
C ARG A 6 -12.85 -13.76 8.28
N ASN A 7 -12.84 -14.36 9.47
CA ASN A 7 -13.49 -13.81 10.66
C ASN A 7 -12.69 -12.63 11.23
N ASN A 8 -11.35 -12.75 11.25
CA ASN A 8 -10.49 -11.71 11.80
C ASN A 8 -9.89 -10.75 10.74
N GLY A 9 -10.35 -10.84 9.49
CA GLY A 9 -10.01 -9.88 8.44
C GLY A 9 -8.71 -10.20 7.69
N CYS A 10 -8.55 -11.45 7.24
CA CYS A 10 -7.46 -11.83 6.35
C CYS A 10 -7.42 -11.02 5.04
N LEU A 11 -6.29 -11.09 4.34
CA LEU A 11 -6.13 -10.42 3.07
C LEU A 11 -7.02 -11.09 2.00
N ALA A 12 -7.75 -10.27 1.26
CA ALA A 12 -8.45 -10.68 0.04
C ALA A 12 -7.71 -10.13 -1.17
N VAL A 13 -7.61 -10.92 -2.23
CA VAL A 13 -6.95 -10.54 -3.49
C VAL A 13 -7.87 -10.81 -4.69
N LEU A 14 -7.67 -10.05 -5.76
CA LEU A 14 -8.25 -10.32 -7.08
C LEU A 14 -7.17 -10.93 -8.00
N PRO A 15 -7.17 -12.26 -8.20
CA PRO A 15 -6.12 -12.93 -8.96
C PRO A 15 -5.94 -12.37 -10.37
N GLY A 16 -4.70 -12.29 -10.84
CA GLY A 16 -4.39 -11.83 -12.20
C GLY A 16 -4.44 -10.31 -12.41
N THR A 17 -5.01 -9.53 -11.49
CA THR A 17 -5.11 -8.06 -11.63
C THR A 17 -3.75 -7.35 -11.65
N HIS A 18 -2.68 -8.00 -11.19
CA HIS A 18 -1.31 -7.49 -11.33
C HIS A 18 -0.85 -7.27 -12.78
N LYS A 19 -1.57 -7.82 -13.78
CA LYS A 19 -1.31 -7.62 -15.21
C LYS A 19 -2.07 -6.42 -15.79
N LEU A 20 -2.96 -5.81 -15.02
CA LEU A 20 -3.71 -4.63 -15.43
C LEU A 20 -2.88 -3.37 -15.17
N PRO A 21 -3.15 -2.25 -15.86
CA PRO A 21 -2.55 -0.96 -15.54
C PRO A 21 -2.90 -0.50 -14.13
N LEU A 22 -2.08 0.40 -13.58
CA LEU A 22 -2.39 1.08 -12.32
C LEU A 22 -3.76 1.77 -12.44
N LYS A 23 -4.65 1.45 -11.50
CA LYS A 23 -5.96 2.07 -11.41
C LYS A 23 -5.89 3.39 -10.62
N PRO A 24 -6.69 4.40 -10.98
CA PRO A 24 -6.87 5.57 -10.13
C PRO A 24 -7.35 5.17 -8.74
N HIS A 25 -6.77 5.79 -7.72
CA HIS A 25 -7.21 5.66 -6.34
C HIS A 25 -7.75 7.01 -5.87
N ASP A 26 -8.81 6.96 -5.09
CA ASP A 26 -9.42 8.15 -4.50
C ASP A 26 -10.01 7.81 -3.13
N TYR A 27 -10.41 8.85 -2.40
CA TYR A 27 -11.10 8.72 -1.14
C TYR A 27 -12.50 8.11 -1.35
N PRO A 28 -12.82 6.99 -0.66
CA PRO A 28 -14.16 6.44 -0.68
C PRO A 28 -15.16 7.42 -0.05
N GLN A 29 -16.34 7.52 -0.66
CA GLN A 29 -17.42 8.41 -0.22
C GLN A 29 -18.27 7.74 0.87
N TRP A 30 -17.66 7.41 2.01
CA TRP A 30 -18.33 6.74 3.12
C TRP A 30 -18.91 7.74 4.13
N GLU A 31 -20.08 7.40 4.68
CA GLU A 31 -20.71 8.19 5.75
C GLU A 31 -19.82 8.17 7.01
N GLY A 32 -19.49 9.35 7.53
CA GLY A 32 -18.56 9.52 8.66
C GLY A 32 -17.09 9.74 8.26
N GLY A 33 -16.78 9.73 6.96
CA GLY A 33 -15.42 9.94 6.45
C GLY A 33 -14.52 8.71 6.61
N VAL A 34 -13.27 8.85 6.17
CA VAL A 34 -12.23 7.82 6.32
C VAL A 34 -10.96 8.43 6.88
N ASN A 35 -10.04 7.58 7.35
CA ASN A 35 -8.74 8.02 7.81
C ASN A 35 -7.96 8.73 6.70
N THR A 36 -7.12 9.69 7.05
CA THR A 36 -6.10 10.26 6.15
C THR A 36 -5.28 9.14 5.51
N MET A 37 -4.90 9.29 4.24
CA MET A 37 -4.24 8.26 3.41
C MET A 37 -5.08 7.00 3.12
N TYR A 38 -6.38 6.97 3.43
CA TYR A 38 -7.25 5.84 3.11
C TYR A 38 -7.81 5.94 1.69
N HIS A 39 -6.97 5.65 0.71
CA HIS A 39 -7.33 5.66 -0.71
C HIS A 39 -7.77 4.27 -1.18
N GLY A 40 -8.75 4.22 -2.09
CA GLY A 40 -9.25 2.97 -2.68
C GLY A 40 -9.55 3.11 -4.17
N ILE A 41 -9.56 1.97 -4.87
CA ILE A 41 -9.99 1.89 -6.27
C ILE A 41 -11.52 2.01 -6.29
N GLN A 42 -12.03 3.07 -6.90
CA GLN A 42 -13.48 3.32 -6.95
C GLN A 42 -14.19 2.51 -8.05
N ASP A 43 -13.46 2.18 -9.12
CA ASP A 43 -13.98 1.43 -10.27
C ASP A 43 -13.12 0.17 -10.52
N TYR A 44 -13.50 -0.92 -9.85
CA TYR A 44 -12.98 -2.26 -10.10
C TYR A 44 -14.13 -3.24 -10.32
N ASP A 45 -13.83 -4.34 -11.01
CA ASP A 45 -14.78 -5.41 -11.24
C ASP A 45 -15.15 -6.08 -9.90
N GLN A 46 -16.34 -5.75 -9.38
CA GLN A 46 -16.82 -6.27 -8.10
C GLN A 46 -17.22 -7.74 -8.16
N ASP A 47 -17.53 -8.24 -9.36
CA ASP A 47 -17.89 -9.63 -9.65
C ASP A 47 -16.65 -10.52 -9.83
N HIS A 48 -15.47 -9.91 -9.94
CA HIS A 48 -14.21 -10.63 -9.98
C HIS A 48 -14.06 -11.54 -8.75
N ALA A 49 -13.81 -12.82 -8.99
CA ALA A 49 -13.69 -13.84 -7.95
C ALA A 49 -12.56 -13.51 -6.96
N ARG A 50 -12.94 -13.09 -5.75
CA ARG A 50 -12.01 -12.80 -4.65
C ARG A 50 -11.49 -14.09 -4.03
N VAL A 51 -10.18 -14.11 -3.76
CA VAL A 51 -9.54 -15.18 -2.99
C VAL A 51 -9.13 -14.62 -1.62
N HIS A 52 -9.59 -15.28 -0.57
CA HIS A 52 -9.22 -14.96 0.81
C HIS A 52 -8.02 -15.81 1.23
N LEU A 53 -6.96 -15.13 1.67
CA LEU A 53 -5.72 -15.78 2.08
C LEU A 53 -5.80 -16.15 3.57
N VAL A 54 -6.35 -17.32 3.86
CA VAL A 54 -6.26 -17.92 5.20
C VAL A 54 -4.82 -18.36 5.43
N MET A 55 -4.22 -17.88 6.51
CA MET A 55 -2.78 -18.04 6.79
C MET A 55 -2.55 -18.37 8.25
N GLU A 56 -1.61 -19.26 8.52
CA GLU A 56 -1.14 -19.58 9.85
C GLU A 56 0.00 -18.67 10.31
N LYS A 57 0.31 -18.71 11.61
CA LYS A 57 1.46 -17.99 12.17
C LYS A 57 2.75 -18.41 11.44
N GLY A 58 3.37 -17.44 10.77
CA GLY A 58 4.65 -17.63 10.07
C GLY A 58 4.50 -17.80 8.56
N ASP A 59 3.28 -18.04 8.06
CA ASP A 59 3.03 -18.04 6.63
C ASP A 59 3.33 -16.67 6.03
N THR A 60 3.83 -16.68 4.80
CA THR A 60 4.23 -15.47 4.08
C THR A 60 3.65 -15.52 2.67
N VAL A 61 3.03 -14.43 2.24
CA VAL A 61 2.57 -14.24 0.86
C VAL A 61 3.45 -13.20 0.18
N PHE A 62 3.84 -13.49 -1.06
CA PHE A 62 4.54 -12.56 -1.95
C PHE A 62 3.59 -12.18 -3.08
N PHE A 63 3.46 -10.88 -3.36
CA PHE A 63 2.61 -10.42 -4.46
C PHE A 63 3.13 -9.12 -5.08
N HIS A 64 2.68 -8.85 -6.31
CA HIS A 64 3.08 -7.72 -7.12
C HIS A 64 2.36 -6.42 -6.69
N PRO A 65 2.98 -5.22 -6.79
CA PRO A 65 2.37 -3.96 -6.37
C PRO A 65 1.03 -3.61 -7.05
N LEU A 66 0.81 -4.09 -8.28
CA LEU A 66 -0.44 -3.89 -9.03
C LEU A 66 -1.54 -4.91 -8.70
N LEU A 67 -1.28 -5.90 -7.84
CA LEU A 67 -2.33 -6.84 -7.43
C LEU A 67 -3.36 -6.08 -6.60
N ILE A 68 -4.62 -6.04 -7.05
CA ILE A 68 -5.71 -5.47 -6.26
C ILE A 68 -5.93 -6.37 -5.04
N HIS A 69 -5.79 -5.78 -3.86
CA HIS A 69 -5.92 -6.46 -2.58
C HIS A 69 -6.51 -5.53 -1.51
N GLY A 70 -7.06 -6.12 -0.45
CA GLY A 70 -7.59 -5.38 0.70
C GLY A 70 -7.81 -6.30 1.88
N SER A 71 -7.80 -5.76 3.10
CA SER A 71 -8.13 -6.54 4.29
C SER A 71 -9.64 -6.70 4.41
N GLY A 72 -10.10 -7.89 4.79
CA GLY A 72 -11.49 -8.09 5.19
C GLY A 72 -11.83 -7.35 6.48
N TRP A 73 -13.13 -7.16 6.73
CA TRP A 73 -13.62 -6.64 8.01
C TRP A 73 -13.26 -7.61 9.14
N ASN A 74 -12.60 -7.12 10.20
CA ASN A 74 -12.36 -7.91 11.41
C ASN A 74 -13.63 -7.91 12.28
N GLN A 75 -14.32 -9.04 12.32
CA GLN A 75 -15.57 -9.22 13.08
C GLN A 75 -15.33 -9.70 14.53
N THR A 76 -14.06 -9.93 14.90
CA THR A 76 -13.68 -10.39 16.23
C THR A 76 -13.41 -9.20 17.17
N GLN A 77 -13.28 -9.48 18.47
CA GLN A 77 -12.91 -8.48 19.47
C GLN A 77 -11.39 -8.25 19.57
N GLY A 78 -10.58 -9.07 18.87
CA GLY A 78 -9.13 -9.04 18.95
C GLY A 78 -8.47 -8.16 17.88
N PHE A 79 -7.25 -7.70 18.16
CA PHE A 79 -6.41 -7.03 17.17
C PHE A 79 -5.56 -8.05 16.41
N ARG A 80 -5.83 -8.20 15.11
CA ARG A 80 -5.06 -9.05 14.19
C ARG A 80 -3.73 -8.38 13.82
N LYS A 81 -2.61 -9.06 14.08
CA LYS A 81 -1.26 -8.51 13.84
C LYS A 81 -0.60 -9.07 12.58
N VAL A 82 -0.13 -8.18 11.70
CA VAL A 82 0.75 -8.50 10.57
C VAL A 82 1.96 -7.57 10.47
N ILE A 83 3.01 -8.03 9.81
CA ILE A 83 4.15 -7.25 9.34
C ILE A 83 4.20 -7.39 7.82
N SER A 84 4.56 -6.32 7.13
CA SER A 84 4.78 -6.31 5.69
C SER A 84 6.02 -5.48 5.37
N CYS A 85 6.65 -5.77 4.24
CA CYS A 85 7.75 -5.01 3.70
C CYS A 85 7.62 -4.98 2.18
N HIS A 86 7.85 -3.82 1.58
CA HIS A 86 7.89 -3.67 0.12
C HIS A 86 9.37 -3.59 -0.29
N PHE A 87 9.78 -4.50 -1.16
CA PHE A 87 11.14 -4.53 -1.72
C PHE A 87 11.11 -4.02 -3.15
N ALA A 88 12.15 -3.28 -3.53
CA ALA A 88 12.43 -2.85 -4.89
C ALA A 88 13.89 -3.18 -5.23
N SER A 89 14.19 -3.36 -6.53
CA SER A 89 15.59 -3.45 -6.97
C SER A 89 16.29 -2.12 -6.72
N ALA A 90 17.58 -2.13 -6.39
CA ALA A 90 18.38 -0.92 -6.30
C ALA A 90 18.45 -0.18 -7.66
N ASP A 91 18.21 -0.89 -8.77
CA ASP A 91 18.17 -0.33 -10.13
C ASP A 91 16.85 0.40 -10.47
N CYS A 92 15.86 0.36 -9.56
CA CYS A 92 14.63 1.13 -9.73
C CYS A 92 14.94 2.63 -9.79
N HIS A 93 14.03 3.43 -10.34
CA HIS A 93 14.14 4.88 -10.41
C HIS A 93 12.86 5.55 -9.93
N TYR A 94 13.00 6.77 -9.45
CA TYR A 94 11.87 7.61 -9.10
C TYR A 94 11.24 8.18 -10.37
N ILE A 95 9.90 8.26 -10.40
CA ILE A 95 9.14 8.83 -11.51
C ILE A 95 8.51 10.16 -11.06
N ASP A 96 8.46 11.15 -11.95
CA ASP A 96 7.66 12.34 -11.72
C ASP A 96 6.17 11.98 -11.74
N MET A 97 5.45 12.30 -10.67
CA MET A 97 4.03 11.98 -10.53
C MET A 97 3.11 13.09 -11.07
N LYS A 98 3.66 14.24 -11.46
CA LYS A 98 2.87 15.37 -11.98
C LYS A 98 2.10 15.00 -13.24
N GLY A 99 0.79 15.26 -13.27
CA GLY A 99 -0.08 14.91 -14.38
C GLY A 99 -0.40 13.41 -14.50
N THR A 100 0.00 12.60 -13.52
CA THR A 100 -0.37 11.18 -13.43
C THR A 100 -1.53 10.97 -12.45
N SER A 101 -2.08 9.75 -12.39
CA SER A 101 -3.07 9.39 -11.38
C SER A 101 -2.53 9.39 -9.94
N GLN A 102 -1.21 9.53 -9.75
CA GLN A 102 -0.55 9.54 -8.45
C GLN A 102 -0.21 10.95 -7.95
N GLU A 103 -0.56 12.02 -8.68
CA GLU A 103 -0.22 13.40 -8.26
C GLU A 103 -0.81 13.76 -6.88
N ASN A 104 -2.01 13.25 -6.56
CA ASN A 104 -2.67 13.54 -5.29
C ASN A 104 -1.92 12.94 -4.09
N ILE A 105 -1.41 11.71 -4.23
CA ILE A 105 -0.71 11.04 -3.12
C ILE A 105 0.64 11.70 -2.83
N GLU A 106 1.31 12.24 -3.85
CA GLU A 106 2.56 12.98 -3.66
C GLU A 106 2.37 14.20 -2.76
N LYS A 107 1.35 15.01 -3.06
CA LYS A 107 1.02 16.20 -2.26
C LYS A 107 0.70 15.81 -0.82
N GLU A 108 -0.14 14.79 -0.66
CA GLU A 108 -0.58 14.35 0.67
C GLU A 108 0.59 13.82 1.51
N ILE A 109 1.51 13.05 0.91
CA ILE A 109 2.68 12.51 1.64
C ILE A 109 3.58 13.66 2.09
N VAL A 110 3.84 14.62 1.21
CA VAL A 110 4.68 15.78 1.55
C VAL A 110 4.03 16.63 2.65
N GLU A 111 2.72 16.86 2.58
CA GLU A 111 1.97 17.57 3.63
C GLU A 111 2.03 16.84 4.97
N THR A 112 1.75 15.53 4.96
CA THR A 112 1.82 14.68 6.16
C THR A 112 3.23 14.67 6.74
N ALA A 113 4.26 14.52 5.91
CA ALA A 113 5.65 14.54 6.36
C ALA A 113 6.03 15.86 7.05
N ARG A 114 5.56 17.00 6.54
CA ARG A 114 5.78 18.32 7.16
C ARG A 114 5.11 18.43 8.53
N GLU A 115 3.90 17.88 8.68
CA GLU A 115 3.18 17.88 9.96
C GLU A 115 3.88 17.02 11.02
N PHE A 116 4.34 15.82 10.65
CA PHE A 116 4.92 14.87 11.60
C PHE A 116 6.39 15.12 11.92
N PHE A 117 7.19 15.59 10.95
CA PHE A 117 8.64 15.76 11.11
C PHE A 117 9.08 17.22 11.27
N GLY A 118 8.12 18.16 11.32
CA GLY A 118 8.38 19.60 11.36
C GLY A 118 8.90 20.13 10.02
N ASN A 119 9.21 21.43 9.96
CA ASN A 119 9.76 22.16 8.80
C ASN A 119 11.17 21.68 8.36
N ALA A 120 11.42 20.37 8.38
CA ALA A 120 12.54 19.75 7.72
C ALA A 120 12.40 20.02 6.21
N ASN A 121 13.53 20.25 5.55
CA ASN A 121 13.68 20.61 4.13
C ASN A 121 13.14 19.56 3.13
N THR A 122 12.26 18.65 3.55
CA THR A 122 11.52 17.71 2.70
C THR A 122 10.43 18.46 1.92
N THR A 123 10.86 19.15 0.87
CA THR A 123 9.95 19.68 -0.15
C THR A 123 9.68 18.69 -1.28
N ASP A 124 10.45 17.62 -1.37
CA ASP A 124 10.40 16.62 -2.45
C ASP A 124 10.13 15.22 -1.90
N LEU A 125 9.13 14.53 -2.46
CA LEU A 125 8.78 13.15 -2.10
C LEU A 125 9.94 12.20 -2.44
N LYS A 126 10.71 12.46 -3.49
CA LYS A 126 11.87 11.65 -3.83
C LYS A 126 12.86 11.58 -2.67
N ASP A 127 13.25 12.73 -2.12
CA ASP A 127 14.20 12.80 -1.00
C ASP A 127 13.65 12.13 0.26
N PHE A 128 12.34 12.27 0.49
CA PHE A 128 11.66 11.56 1.58
C PHE A 128 11.79 10.03 1.41
N ILE A 129 11.46 9.47 0.25
CA ILE A 129 11.57 8.02 0.03
C ILE A 129 13.05 7.57 0.11
N MET A 130 13.98 8.32 -0.51
CA MET A 130 15.40 7.97 -0.54
C MET A 130 16.07 7.97 0.84
N SER A 131 15.62 8.82 1.77
CA SER A 131 16.10 8.85 3.16
C SER A 131 15.57 7.70 4.02
N HIS A 132 14.43 7.09 3.63
CA HIS A 132 13.83 5.95 4.32
C HIS A 132 14.19 4.60 3.67
N ALA A 133 14.70 4.61 2.43
CA ALA A 133 15.20 3.42 1.76
C ALA A 133 16.47 2.86 2.45
N GLN A 134 16.51 1.54 2.63
CA GLN A 134 17.64 0.84 3.25
C GLN A 134 18.15 -0.25 2.31
N LEU A 135 19.46 -0.29 2.08
CA LEU A 135 20.09 -1.37 1.33
C LEU A 135 20.05 -2.66 2.16
N VAL A 136 19.20 -3.61 1.75
CA VAL A 136 19.06 -4.89 2.45
C VAL A 136 20.14 -5.89 2.00
N LYS A 137 20.47 -5.91 0.71
CA LYS A 137 21.45 -6.82 0.12
C LYS A 137 21.96 -6.30 -1.23
N GLY A 138 23.22 -6.58 -1.55
CA GLY A 138 23.83 -6.19 -2.83
C GLY A 138 24.51 -4.82 -2.74
N GLU A 139 24.43 -4.05 -3.83
CA GLU A 139 24.99 -2.71 -3.92
C GLU A 139 23.86 -1.68 -4.15
N ARG A 140 24.04 -0.47 -3.59
CA ARG A 140 23.12 0.64 -3.84
C ARG A 140 23.48 1.30 -5.16
N THR A 141 22.72 1.01 -6.22
CA THR A 141 22.99 1.50 -7.58
C THR A 141 22.27 2.83 -7.86
N ASN A 142 20.96 2.90 -7.66
CA ASN A 142 20.17 4.12 -7.87
C ASN A 142 19.30 4.48 -6.66
N PHE A 143 18.55 3.52 -6.13
CA PHE A 143 17.64 3.67 -5.00
C PHE A 143 18.28 3.30 -3.67
#